data_AF-A0A3B9XHR4-F1
#
_entry.id   AF-A0A3B9XHR4-F1
#
_cell.length_a   1.000
_cell.length_b   1.000
_cell.length_c   1.000
_cell.angle_alpha   90.00
_cell.angle_beta   90.00
_cell.angle_gamma   90.00
#
_symmetry.space_group_name_H-M   'P 1'
#
loop_
_entity.id
_entity.type
_entity.pdbx_description
1 polymer ?
#
loop_
_entity_poly.entity_id
_entity_poly.type
_entity_poly.pdbx_seq_one_letter_code
_entity_poly.pdbx_strand_id
1 'polypeptide(L)'
;MSEVKVLLGFQSRESVIQVKETLQNLNNIKYFESFDGTDCLFKLGNSAPNILIIEEPLSRRTGSQVVDWILKKGSSLDQVALILISDKKPTGEFSDAMASGRLQILNTNFVLTRFKLAFVQAFNYVAGLSHQKFHVKMVAKEDVLIREGEKAEAVYLLQSGHLRAVHLDGEDEKLLGYIEPGEFVGEMAYINQDLRSATVVADEDSELVEIPIQFADQILFQKPSWTKALMRTLSRRLKRSYASRV
;
A
#
# COMPACT_ATOMS: atom_id res chain seq x y z
N MET A 1 -0.34 23.14 16.25
CA MET A 1 -0.05 21.86 15.59
C MET A 1 -1.38 21.14 15.42
N SER A 2 -1.79 20.83 14.20
CA SER A 2 -3.02 20.08 13.94
C SER A 2 -2.88 18.67 14.56
N GLU A 3 -3.77 18.33 15.49
CA GLU A 3 -3.77 17.04 16.16
C GLU A 3 -4.06 15.93 15.13
N VAL A 4 -3.18 14.93 15.08
CA VAL A 4 -3.27 13.76 14.18
C VAL A 4 -4.51 12.96 14.54
N LYS A 5 -5.47 12.73 13.63
CA LYS A 5 -6.72 12.00 13.89
C LYS A 5 -6.79 10.71 13.08
N VAL A 6 -6.78 9.55 13.75
CA VAL A 6 -6.98 8.23 13.13
C VAL A 6 -8.25 7.60 13.69
N LEU A 7 -9.17 7.16 12.83
CA LEU A 7 -10.37 6.45 13.25
C LEU A 7 -10.24 4.97 12.91
N LEU A 8 -10.45 4.11 13.90
CA LEU A 8 -10.38 2.66 13.79
C LEU A 8 -11.79 2.09 13.95
N GLY A 9 -12.37 1.48 12.92
CA GLY A 9 -13.66 0.79 12.98
C GLY A 9 -13.49 -0.72 13.05
N PHE A 10 -14.23 -1.39 13.93
CA PHE A 10 -14.08 -2.84 14.17
C PHE A 10 -15.40 -3.58 14.11
N GLN A 11 -15.41 -4.72 13.41
CA GLN A 11 -16.55 -5.65 13.39
C GLN A 11 -16.51 -6.68 14.54
N SER A 12 -15.35 -6.92 15.15
CA SER A 12 -15.18 -7.93 16.22
C SER A 12 -14.51 -7.33 17.47
N ARG A 13 -15.01 -7.73 18.65
CA ARG A 13 -14.44 -7.34 19.95
C ARG A 13 -13.05 -7.92 20.20
N GLU A 14 -12.73 -9.09 19.63
CA GLU A 14 -11.39 -9.69 19.71
C GLU A 14 -10.35 -8.83 18.97
N SER A 15 -10.69 -8.37 17.76
CA SER A 15 -9.85 -7.46 16.98
C SER A 15 -9.57 -6.16 17.74
N VAL A 16 -10.54 -5.68 18.51
CA VAL A 16 -10.38 -4.48 19.34
C VAL A 16 -9.36 -4.72 20.46
N ILE A 17 -9.46 -5.84 21.18
CA ILE A 17 -8.53 -6.18 22.26
C ILE A 17 -7.09 -6.27 21.72
N GLN A 18 -6.91 -7.00 20.61
CA GLN A 18 -5.60 -7.18 19.97
C GLN A 18 -4.97 -5.86 19.52
N VAL A 19 -5.77 -4.92 19.00
CA VAL A 19 -5.29 -3.59 18.62
C VAL A 19 -5.01 -2.72 19.85
N LYS A 20 -5.84 -2.79 20.90
CA LYS A 20 -5.62 -2.04 22.15
C LYS A 20 -4.28 -2.40 22.80
N GLU A 21 -3.95 -3.68 22.90
CA GLU A 21 -2.63 -4.13 23.39
C GLU A 21 -1.49 -3.55 22.54
N THR A 22 -1.67 -3.47 21.22
CA THR A 22 -0.67 -2.89 20.32
C THR A 22 -0.52 -1.38 20.53
N LEU A 23 -1.62 -0.65 20.72
CA LEU A 23 -1.62 0.80 20.92
C LEU A 23 -1.11 1.21 22.30
N GLN A 24 -1.36 0.42 23.33
CA GLN A 24 -0.86 0.67 24.69
C GLN A 24 0.68 0.64 24.77
N ASN A 25 1.32 -0.11 23.86
CA ASN A 25 2.77 -0.15 23.74
C ASN A 25 3.36 1.08 23.02
N LEU A 26 2.53 1.98 22.49
CA LEU A 26 2.95 3.24 21.87
C LEU A 26 2.85 4.37 22.90
N ASN A 27 4.00 4.85 23.37
CA ASN A 27 4.06 5.96 24.32
C ASN A 27 3.35 7.21 23.75
N ASN A 28 2.62 7.93 24.62
CA ASN A 28 2.00 9.24 24.33
C ASN A 28 0.78 9.28 23.41
N ILE A 29 0.08 8.15 23.19
CA ILE A 29 -1.16 8.13 22.39
C ILE A 29 -2.40 8.12 23.29
N LYS A 30 -3.26 9.14 23.15
CA LYS A 30 -4.62 9.15 23.72
C LYS A 30 -5.60 8.61 22.70
N TYR A 31 -6.29 7.52 23.03
CA TYR A 31 -7.39 6.99 22.23
C TYR A 31 -8.71 7.05 23.02
N PHE A 32 -9.83 7.18 22.32
CA PHE A 32 -11.16 7.12 22.90
C PHE A 32 -12.00 6.06 22.20
N GLU A 33 -12.87 5.42 22.96
CA GLU A 33 -13.80 4.40 22.47
C GLU A 33 -15.17 5.03 22.26
N SER A 34 -15.83 4.68 21.16
CA SER A 34 -17.22 5.04 20.90
C SER A 34 -18.07 3.78 20.88
N PHE A 35 -19.23 3.85 21.53
CA PHE A 35 -20.13 2.71 21.68
C PHE A 35 -21.07 2.52 20.49
N ASP A 36 -21.28 3.56 19.68
CA ASP A 36 -22.01 3.48 18.42
C ASP A 36 -21.57 4.60 17.46
N GLY A 37 -22.07 4.57 16.22
CA GLY A 37 -21.76 5.57 15.22
C GLY A 37 -22.23 6.99 15.59
N THR A 38 -23.26 7.15 16.40
CA THR A 38 -23.76 8.48 16.82
C THR A 38 -22.82 9.14 17.82
N ASP A 39 -22.38 8.37 18.82
CA ASP A 39 -21.38 8.77 19.82
C ASP A 39 -20.04 9.10 19.15
N CYS A 40 -19.64 8.29 18.15
CA CYS A 40 -18.47 8.58 17.32
C CYS A 40 -18.57 9.95 16.63
N LEU A 41 -19.68 10.22 15.93
CA LEU A 41 -19.85 11.48 15.21
C LEU A 41 -19.89 12.69 16.15
N PHE A 42 -20.49 12.53 17.33
CA PHE A 42 -20.50 13.56 18.37
C PHE A 42 -19.08 13.86 18.89
N LYS A 43 -18.28 12.83 19.16
CA LYS A 43 -16.88 12.96 19.60
C LYS A 43 -15.97 13.61 18.55
N LEU A 44 -16.19 13.29 17.27
CA LEU A 44 -15.48 13.95 16.17
C LEU A 44 -15.77 15.46 16.08
N GLY A 45 -16.96 15.90 16.48
CA GLY A 45 -17.40 17.30 16.39
C GLY A 45 -16.91 18.23 17.51
N ASN A 46 -16.55 17.72 18.69
CA ASN A 46 -16.40 18.54 19.91
C ASN A 46 -15.00 18.61 20.53
N SER A 47 -14.03 17.84 20.03
CA SER A 47 -12.56 17.89 20.25
C SER A 47 -12.04 16.48 19.98
N ALA A 48 -11.75 16.19 18.71
CA ALA A 48 -11.49 14.82 18.28
C ALA A 48 -10.12 14.34 18.79
N PRO A 49 -10.04 13.16 19.42
CA PRO A 49 -8.80 12.61 19.94
C PRO A 49 -7.85 12.12 18.85
N ASN A 50 -6.61 11.81 19.25
CA ASN A 50 -5.59 11.39 18.30
C ASN A 50 -5.94 10.08 17.59
N ILE A 51 -6.60 9.17 18.31
CA ILE A 51 -7.18 7.96 17.77
C ILE A 51 -8.61 7.79 18.29
N LEU A 52 -9.56 7.50 17.41
CA LEU A 52 -10.94 7.18 17.77
C LEU A 52 -11.24 5.74 17.37
N ILE A 53 -11.55 4.89 18.36
CA ILE A 53 -11.94 3.50 18.15
C ILE A 53 -13.46 3.42 18.16
N ILE A 54 -14.04 2.82 17.12
CA ILE A 54 -15.46 2.46 17.07
C ILE A 54 -15.55 0.94 17.15
N GLU A 55 -16.10 0.45 18.25
CA GLU A 55 -16.53 -0.93 18.37
C GLU A 55 -17.93 -1.05 17.73
N GLU A 56 -18.19 -2.06 16.90
CA GLU A 56 -19.55 -2.31 16.40
C GLU A 56 -20.43 -2.97 17.48
N PRO A 57 -21.52 -2.29 17.87
CA PRO A 57 -22.75 -3.00 18.12
C PRO A 57 -23.91 -2.49 17.24
N LEU A 58 -24.78 -3.44 16.90
CA LEU A 58 -25.87 -3.44 15.91
C LEU A 58 -27.04 -2.45 16.12
N SER A 59 -26.90 -1.30 16.78
CA SER A 59 -28.11 -0.54 17.19
C SER A 59 -28.56 0.62 16.27
N ARG A 60 -27.68 1.34 15.54
CA ARG A 60 -28.09 2.51 14.72
C ARG A 60 -27.31 2.82 13.44
N ARG A 61 -25.97 2.75 13.45
CA ARG A 61 -25.11 2.91 12.26
C ARG A 61 -23.86 2.03 12.38
N THR A 62 -23.49 1.33 11.31
CA THR A 62 -22.32 0.45 11.25
C THR A 62 -21.01 1.23 11.08
N GLY A 63 -19.86 0.61 11.35
CA GLY A 63 -18.56 1.23 11.13
C GLY A 63 -18.34 1.63 9.66
N SER A 64 -18.80 0.79 8.74
CA SER A 64 -18.82 1.09 7.30
C SER A 64 -19.66 2.32 6.96
N GLN A 65 -20.86 2.47 7.55
CA GLN A 65 -21.71 3.66 7.33
C GLN A 65 -21.08 4.94 7.90
N VAL A 66 -20.28 4.84 8.96
CA VAL A 66 -19.52 5.98 9.49
C VAL A 66 -18.38 6.35 8.54
N VAL A 67 -17.63 5.38 8.03
CA VAL A 67 -16.59 5.60 7.00
C VAL A 67 -17.19 6.29 5.77
N ASP A 68 -18.29 5.76 5.24
CA ASP A 68 -19.00 6.33 4.09
C ASP A 68 -19.43 7.78 4.35
N TRP A 69 -19.94 8.07 5.55
CA TRP A 69 -20.35 9.42 5.92
C TRP A 69 -19.16 10.38 6.01
N ILE A 70 -18.04 9.94 6.60
CA ILE A 70 -16.83 10.78 6.73
C ILE A 70 -16.27 11.12 5.36
N LEU A 71 -16.19 10.14 4.46
CA LEU A 71 -15.65 10.34 3.12
C LEU A 71 -16.55 11.24 2.26
N LYS A 72 -17.87 11.18 2.45
CA LYS A 72 -18.84 12.03 1.72
C LYS A 72 -18.94 13.48 2.24
N LYS A 73 -18.49 13.76 3.48
CA LYS A 73 -18.68 15.08 4.11
C LYS A 73 -17.70 16.17 3.63
N GLY A 74 -16.69 15.80 2.83
CA GLY A 74 -15.73 16.74 2.23
C GLY A 74 -14.77 17.41 3.23
N SER A 75 -14.24 18.58 2.82
CA SER A 75 -12.97 19.22 3.24
C SER A 75 -12.70 19.35 4.75
N SER A 76 -13.74 19.34 5.58
CA SER A 76 -13.62 19.48 7.04
C SER A 76 -13.01 18.24 7.74
N LEU A 77 -13.08 17.06 7.12
CA LEU A 77 -12.59 15.79 7.68
C LEU A 77 -11.46 15.17 6.85
N ASP A 78 -10.85 15.93 5.96
CA ASP A 78 -9.73 15.48 5.12
C ASP A 78 -8.45 15.21 5.92
N GLN A 79 -8.35 15.70 7.15
CA GLN A 79 -7.23 15.44 8.05
C GLN A 79 -7.43 14.18 8.92
N VAL A 80 -8.45 13.38 8.64
CA VAL A 80 -8.74 12.14 9.37
C VAL A 80 -8.41 10.94 8.49
N ALA A 81 -7.52 10.07 8.96
CA ALA A 81 -7.31 8.74 8.37
C ALA A 81 -8.24 7.71 9.02
N LEU A 82 -8.60 6.68 8.27
CA LEU A 82 -9.58 5.66 8.58
C LEU A 82 -8.92 4.29 8.43
N ILE A 83 -9.07 3.42 9.41
CA ILE A 83 -8.74 1.99 9.31
C ILE A 83 -10.01 1.22 9.66
N LEU A 84 -10.51 0.44 8.72
CA LEU A 84 -11.69 -0.39 8.89
C LEU A 84 -11.25 -1.84 8.97
N ILE A 85 -11.50 -2.50 10.10
CA ILE A 85 -11.32 -3.94 10.28
C ILE A 85 -12.69 -4.59 10.15
N SER A 86 -13.00 -5.10 8.95
CA SER A 86 -14.28 -5.73 8.62
C SER A 86 -14.13 -6.69 7.44
N ASP A 87 -14.87 -7.79 7.48
CA ASP A 87 -14.98 -8.74 6.36
C ASP A 87 -15.97 -8.25 5.28
N LYS A 88 -16.75 -7.22 5.60
CA LYS A 88 -17.68 -6.57 4.66
C LYS A 88 -17.04 -5.29 4.13
N LYS A 89 -16.79 -5.26 2.82
CA LYS A 89 -16.34 -4.04 2.15
C LYS A 89 -17.44 -2.97 2.20
N PRO A 90 -17.09 -1.68 2.41
CA PRO A 90 -18.05 -0.58 2.33
C PRO A 90 -18.58 -0.45 0.89
N THR A 91 -19.79 0.12 0.73
CA THR A 91 -20.60 -0.01 -0.50
C THR A 91 -20.45 1.16 -1.49
N GLY A 92 -19.66 2.19 -1.19
CA GLY A 92 -19.40 3.33 -2.06
C GLY A 92 -18.05 3.32 -2.81
N GLU A 93 -17.82 4.39 -3.58
CA GLU A 93 -16.55 4.65 -4.27
C GLU A 93 -15.54 5.29 -3.31
N PHE A 94 -14.50 4.54 -2.95
CA PHE A 94 -13.43 5.00 -2.03
C PHE A 94 -12.04 4.74 -2.61
N SER A 95 -11.94 4.49 -3.91
CA SER A 95 -10.68 4.26 -4.62
C SER A 95 -9.65 5.33 -4.28
N ASP A 96 -10.07 6.59 -4.27
CA ASP A 96 -9.20 7.74 -4.04
C ASP A 96 -8.70 7.79 -2.59
N ALA A 97 -9.58 7.49 -1.63
CA ALA A 97 -9.23 7.44 -0.22
C ALA A 97 -8.32 6.25 0.11
N MET A 98 -8.50 5.10 -0.55
CA MET A 98 -7.60 3.97 -0.40
C MET A 98 -6.24 4.26 -1.07
N ALA A 99 -6.26 4.84 -2.27
CA ALA A 99 -5.06 5.20 -3.02
C ALA A 99 -4.20 6.25 -2.26
N SER A 100 -4.84 7.21 -1.59
CA SER A 100 -4.13 8.21 -0.80
C SER A 100 -3.61 7.69 0.54
N GLY A 101 -3.94 6.45 0.91
CA GLY A 101 -3.69 5.89 2.24
C GLY A 101 -4.56 6.48 3.35
N ARG A 102 -5.61 7.24 2.99
CA ARG A 102 -6.60 7.79 3.92
C ARG A 102 -7.48 6.71 4.50
N LEU A 103 -7.84 5.70 3.71
CA LEU A 103 -8.66 4.57 4.13
C LEU A 103 -7.85 3.28 3.98
N GLN A 104 -7.74 2.53 5.08
CA GLN A 104 -7.19 1.19 5.10
C GLN A 104 -8.29 0.21 5.45
N ILE A 105 -8.35 -0.93 4.77
CA ILE A 105 -9.32 -1.98 5.07
C ILE A 105 -8.56 -3.27 5.36
N LEU A 106 -8.88 -3.88 6.50
CA LEU A 106 -8.35 -5.15 6.95
C LEU A 106 -9.51 -6.10 7.20
N ASN A 107 -9.28 -7.39 7.00
CA ASN A 107 -10.20 -8.45 7.40
C ASN A 107 -10.13 -8.69 8.92
N THR A 108 -11.14 -9.34 9.50
CA THR A 108 -11.18 -9.58 10.95
C THR A 108 -10.09 -10.55 11.42
N ASN A 109 -9.61 -11.42 10.53
CA ASN A 109 -8.48 -12.35 10.75
C ASN A 109 -7.11 -11.75 10.38
N PHE A 110 -6.95 -10.43 10.45
CA PHE A 110 -5.68 -9.77 10.14
C PHE A 110 -4.53 -10.23 11.06
N VAL A 111 -3.31 -10.22 10.52
CA VAL A 111 -2.09 -10.39 11.32
C VAL A 111 -1.56 -9.03 11.78
N LEU A 112 -0.92 -8.99 12.96
CA LEU A 112 -0.40 -7.74 13.55
C LEU A 112 0.51 -6.93 12.61
N THR A 113 1.29 -7.60 11.77
CA THR A 113 2.15 -6.93 10.78
C THR A 113 1.33 -6.12 9.77
N ARG A 114 0.19 -6.65 9.30
CA ARG A 114 -0.72 -5.95 8.37
C ARG A 114 -1.40 -4.77 9.08
N PHE A 115 -1.78 -4.91 10.35
CA PHE A 115 -2.30 -3.77 11.13
C PHE A 115 -1.27 -2.66 11.32
N LYS A 116 -0.03 -3.00 11.70
CA LYS A 116 1.06 -2.01 11.84
C LYS A 116 1.32 -1.26 10.53
N LEU A 117 1.27 -1.97 9.40
CA LEU A 117 1.42 -1.35 8.08
C LEU A 117 0.27 -0.38 7.77
N ALA A 118 -0.98 -0.80 7.97
CA ALA A 118 -2.15 0.06 7.81
C ALA A 118 -2.08 1.31 8.71
N PHE A 119 -1.64 1.13 9.96
CA PHE A 119 -1.46 2.21 10.92
C PHE A 119 -0.40 3.23 10.46
N VAL A 120 0.74 2.74 9.96
CA VAL A 120 1.77 3.61 9.38
C VAL A 120 1.27 4.37 8.16
N GLN A 121 0.49 3.73 7.28
CA GLN A 121 -0.09 4.38 6.11
C GLN A 121 -1.10 5.47 6.51
N ALA A 122 -2.00 5.17 7.46
CA ALA A 122 -2.94 6.14 8.01
C ALA A 122 -2.23 7.33 8.67
N PHE A 123 -1.18 7.06 9.46
CA PHE A 123 -0.36 8.11 10.06
C PHE A 123 0.32 8.99 9.01
N ASN A 124 0.91 8.37 7.97
CA ASN A 124 1.53 9.09 6.88
C ASN A 124 0.52 10.01 6.19
N TYR A 125 -0.71 9.54 5.97
CA TYR A 125 -1.74 10.37 5.37
C TYR A 125 -1.99 11.65 6.18
N VAL A 126 -2.23 11.51 7.48
CA VAL A 126 -2.55 12.64 8.36
C VAL A 126 -1.36 13.58 8.57
N ALA A 127 -0.14 13.04 8.60
CA ALA A 127 1.08 13.83 8.70
C ALA A 127 1.39 14.66 7.44
N GLY A 128 0.53 14.63 6.41
CA GLY A 128 0.82 15.21 5.11
C GLY A 128 1.94 14.48 4.36
N LEU A 129 2.40 13.35 4.91
CA LEU A 129 3.29 12.38 4.27
C LEU A 129 2.51 11.46 3.31
N SER A 130 1.22 11.75 3.05
CA SER A 130 0.34 11.08 2.08
C SER A 130 0.86 11.09 0.65
N HIS A 131 1.93 11.85 0.38
CA HIS A 131 2.79 11.65 -0.77
C HIS A 131 3.59 10.34 -0.63
N GLN A 132 2.92 9.21 -0.39
CA GLN A 132 3.51 7.93 -0.69
C GLN A 132 3.64 7.87 -2.21
N LYS A 133 4.85 8.22 -2.64
CA LYS A 133 5.32 8.20 -4.02
C LYS A 133 5.38 6.78 -4.61
N PHE A 134 4.77 5.79 -3.99
CA PHE A 134 4.74 4.41 -4.40
C PHE A 134 3.53 3.70 -3.79
N HIS A 135 3.00 2.67 -4.45
CA HIS A 135 1.84 1.90 -4.00
C HIS A 135 2.08 0.39 -4.16
N VAL A 136 1.29 -0.45 -3.51
CA VAL A 136 1.37 -1.91 -3.68
C VAL A 136 0.57 -2.31 -4.91
N LYS A 137 1.16 -3.15 -5.76
CA LYS A 137 0.52 -3.75 -6.94
C LYS A 137 0.53 -5.26 -6.81
N MET A 138 -0.65 -5.86 -6.98
CA MET A 138 -0.80 -7.32 -7.07
C MET A 138 -0.84 -7.70 -8.55
N VAL A 139 -0.16 -8.79 -8.91
CA VAL A 139 -0.17 -9.37 -10.26
C VAL A 139 -0.46 -10.84 -10.09
N ALA A 140 -1.52 -11.35 -10.71
CA ALA A 140 -1.83 -12.77 -10.62
C ALA A 140 -0.85 -13.59 -11.46
N LYS A 141 -0.73 -14.88 -11.17
CA LYS A 141 -0.01 -15.81 -12.04
C LYS A 141 -0.47 -15.65 -13.51
N GLU A 142 0.49 -15.71 -14.43
CA GLU A 142 0.35 -15.54 -15.89
C GLU A 142 -0.01 -14.12 -16.37
N ASP A 143 -0.28 -13.17 -15.46
CA ASP A 143 -0.51 -11.79 -15.85
C ASP A 143 0.78 -11.09 -16.30
N VAL A 144 0.63 -10.19 -17.27
CA VAL A 144 1.70 -9.35 -17.80
C VAL A 144 1.80 -8.06 -16.99
N LEU A 145 2.92 -7.85 -16.32
CA LEU A 145 3.22 -6.62 -15.56
C LEU A 145 3.75 -5.49 -16.46
N ILE A 146 4.58 -5.84 -17.45
CA ILE A 146 5.23 -4.91 -18.38
C ILE A 146 5.15 -5.53 -19.77
N ARG A 147 4.82 -4.75 -20.80
CA ARG A 147 5.00 -5.15 -22.20
C ARG A 147 6.21 -4.46 -22.80
N GLU A 148 6.96 -5.21 -23.59
CA GLU A 148 8.07 -4.68 -24.37
C GLU A 148 7.61 -3.56 -25.31
N GLY A 149 8.46 -2.54 -25.52
CA GLY A 149 8.18 -1.41 -26.41
C GLY A 149 7.22 -0.36 -25.84
N GLU A 150 6.58 -0.61 -24.69
CA GLU A 150 5.75 0.41 -24.05
C GLU A 150 6.58 1.53 -23.42
N LYS A 151 5.96 2.69 -23.21
CA LYS A 151 6.57 3.76 -22.44
C LYS A 151 6.62 3.35 -20.97
N ALA A 152 7.74 3.63 -20.31
CA ALA A 152 7.84 3.42 -18.88
C ALA A 152 7.09 4.53 -18.12
N GLU A 153 6.16 4.14 -17.24
CA GLU A 153 5.43 5.05 -16.34
C GLU A 153 5.78 4.82 -14.87
N ALA A 154 6.28 3.62 -14.55
CA ALA A 154 6.69 3.22 -13.21
C ALA A 154 7.87 2.24 -13.21
N VAL A 155 8.54 2.15 -12.06
CA VAL A 155 9.54 1.14 -11.70
C VAL A 155 8.97 0.31 -10.57
N TYR A 156 9.25 -0.98 -10.53
CA TYR A 156 8.69 -1.87 -9.52
C TYR A 156 9.79 -2.51 -8.67
N LEU A 157 9.50 -2.76 -7.40
CA LEU A 157 10.31 -3.61 -6.50
C LEU A 157 9.49 -4.83 -6.10
N LEU A 158 9.91 -6.03 -6.51
CA LEU A 158 9.24 -7.27 -6.15
C LEU A 158 9.38 -7.55 -4.65
N GLN A 159 8.27 -7.68 -3.92
CA GLN A 159 8.27 -8.02 -2.49
C GLN A 159 8.13 -9.52 -2.25
N SER A 160 7.24 -10.17 -2.99
CA SER A 160 7.01 -11.62 -2.97
C SER A 160 6.47 -12.08 -4.32
N GLY A 161 6.65 -13.35 -4.63
CA GLY A 161 6.31 -13.93 -5.92
C GLY A 161 7.55 -14.17 -6.78
N HIS A 162 7.32 -14.58 -8.02
CA HIS A 162 8.35 -14.88 -9.00
C HIS A 162 7.90 -14.39 -10.38
N LEU A 163 8.77 -13.68 -11.08
CA LEU A 163 8.49 -13.15 -12.41
C LEU A 163 9.57 -13.60 -13.39
N ARG A 164 9.22 -13.65 -14.68
CA ARG A 164 10.15 -13.86 -15.77
C ARG A 164 10.13 -12.70 -16.76
N ALA A 165 11.31 -12.29 -17.20
CA ALA A 165 11.49 -11.34 -18.27
C ALA A 165 11.74 -12.10 -19.59
N VAL A 166 11.01 -11.69 -20.62
CA VAL A 166 11.00 -12.37 -21.92
C VAL A 166 11.04 -11.34 -23.05
N HIS A 167 11.73 -11.71 -24.12
CA HIS A 167 11.72 -10.97 -25.38
C HIS A 167 10.88 -11.75 -26.39
N LEU A 168 10.03 -11.05 -27.13
CA LEU A 168 9.24 -11.66 -28.20
C LEU A 168 9.98 -11.48 -29.53
N ASP A 169 10.31 -12.59 -30.18
CA ASP A 169 10.93 -12.63 -31.51
C ASP A 169 9.95 -13.33 -32.47
N GLY A 170 8.99 -12.57 -33.02
CA GLY A 170 7.88 -13.13 -33.79
C GLY A 170 6.90 -13.91 -32.91
N GLU A 171 6.71 -15.20 -33.20
CA GLU A 171 5.90 -16.12 -32.37
C GLU A 171 6.73 -16.78 -31.24
N ASP A 172 8.06 -16.65 -31.28
CA ASP A 172 8.94 -17.28 -30.30
C ASP A 172 9.16 -16.38 -29.07
N GLU A 173 9.10 -16.99 -27.89
CA GLU A 173 9.36 -16.32 -26.62
C GLU A 173 10.74 -16.70 -26.09
N LYS A 174 11.65 -15.72 -26.00
CA LYS A 174 13.00 -15.92 -25.48
C LYS A 174 13.09 -15.47 -24.02
N LEU A 175 13.33 -16.41 -23.11
CA LEU A 175 13.60 -16.12 -21.70
C LEU A 175 14.91 -15.33 -21.54
N LEU A 176 14.80 -14.12 -20.97
CA LEU A 176 15.95 -13.27 -20.62
C LEU A 176 16.43 -13.52 -19.20
N GLY A 177 15.55 -14.01 -18.33
CA GLY A 177 15.87 -14.46 -16.97
C GLY A 177 14.73 -14.23 -15.98
N TYR A 178 14.93 -14.75 -14.79
CA TYR A 178 13.97 -14.64 -13.68
C TYR A 178 14.26 -13.46 -12.77
N ILE A 179 13.22 -12.93 -12.14
CA ILE A 179 13.27 -11.82 -11.20
C ILE A 179 12.82 -12.35 -9.83
N GLU A 180 13.65 -12.11 -8.83
CA GLU A 180 13.44 -12.62 -7.47
C GLU A 180 12.99 -11.52 -6.49
N PRO A 181 12.36 -11.87 -5.36
CA PRO A 181 12.06 -10.92 -4.31
C PRO A 181 13.27 -10.06 -3.89
N GLY A 182 13.01 -8.76 -3.74
CA GLY A 182 14.02 -7.74 -3.47
C GLY A 182 14.71 -7.19 -4.71
N GLU A 183 14.32 -7.61 -5.92
CA GLU A 183 14.84 -7.06 -7.17
C GLU A 183 13.92 -6.01 -7.79
N PHE A 184 14.55 -5.03 -8.43
CA PHE A 184 13.86 -4.03 -9.24
C PHE A 184 13.50 -4.57 -10.63
N VAL A 185 12.38 -4.09 -11.16
CA VAL A 185 11.80 -4.46 -12.45
C VAL A 185 11.40 -3.21 -13.22
N GLY A 186 11.65 -3.21 -14.53
CA GLY A 186 11.39 -2.06 -15.39
C GLY A 186 12.35 -0.89 -15.13
N GLU A 187 13.40 -1.10 -14.35
CA GLU A 187 14.39 -0.10 -13.98
C GLU A 187 15.30 0.29 -15.15
N MET A 188 15.51 -0.63 -16.11
CA MET A 188 16.29 -0.37 -17.32
C MET A 188 15.71 0.80 -18.12
N ALA A 189 14.40 0.77 -18.38
CA ALA A 189 13.70 1.81 -19.14
C ALA A 189 13.74 3.17 -18.42
N TYR A 190 13.67 3.15 -17.09
CA TYR A 190 13.83 4.37 -16.27
C TYR A 190 15.26 4.92 -16.29
N ILE A 191 16.28 4.06 -16.10
CA ILE A 191 17.70 4.48 -16.07
C ILE A 191 18.16 4.98 -17.44
N ASN A 192 17.79 4.25 -18.50
CA ASN A 192 18.22 4.56 -19.86
C ASN A 192 17.35 5.62 -20.55
N GLN A 193 16.23 6.02 -19.91
CA GLN A 193 15.22 6.91 -20.49
C GLN A 193 14.69 6.39 -21.84
N ASP A 194 14.38 5.10 -21.89
CA ASP A 194 13.99 4.37 -23.10
C ASP A 194 12.65 3.64 -22.90
N LEU A 195 12.16 2.99 -23.95
CA LEU A 195 11.01 2.08 -23.89
C LEU A 195 11.34 0.83 -23.06
N ARG A 196 10.29 0.08 -22.70
CA ARG A 196 10.43 -1.20 -22.00
C ARG A 196 11.25 -2.17 -22.85
N SER A 197 12.37 -2.65 -22.30
CA SER A 197 13.32 -3.51 -22.99
C SER A 197 12.90 -4.97 -23.12
N ALA A 198 11.84 -5.38 -22.42
CA ALA A 198 11.34 -6.75 -22.37
C ALA A 198 9.91 -6.76 -21.81
N THR A 199 9.19 -7.84 -22.11
CA THR A 199 7.92 -8.17 -21.45
C THR A 199 8.23 -8.85 -20.12
N VAL A 200 7.44 -8.58 -19.09
CA VAL A 200 7.56 -9.23 -17.77
C VAL A 200 6.25 -9.87 -17.40
N VAL A 201 6.30 -11.16 -17.09
CA VAL A 201 5.14 -12.00 -16.77
C VAL A 201 5.32 -12.60 -15.38
N ALA A 202 4.23 -12.71 -14.63
CA ALA A 202 4.24 -13.39 -13.34
C ALA A 202 4.15 -14.92 -13.51
N ASP A 203 5.05 -15.66 -12.88
CA ASP A 203 4.99 -17.12 -12.84
C ASP A 203 4.15 -17.64 -11.66
N GLU A 204 3.92 -16.78 -10.66
CA GLU A 204 3.03 -16.98 -9.53
C GLU A 204 2.43 -15.64 -9.04
N ASP A 205 1.40 -15.70 -8.19
CA ASP A 205 0.79 -14.51 -7.60
C ASP A 205 1.86 -13.66 -6.87
N SER A 206 2.00 -12.41 -7.30
CA SER A 206 3.12 -11.54 -6.94
C SER A 206 2.66 -10.23 -6.32
N GLU A 207 3.38 -9.76 -5.30
CA GLU A 207 3.20 -8.46 -4.64
C GLU A 207 4.41 -7.57 -4.97
N LEU A 208 4.15 -6.41 -5.57
CA LEU A 208 5.16 -5.43 -5.94
C LEU A 208 4.92 -4.09 -5.28
N VAL A 209 5.99 -3.33 -5.08
CA VAL A 209 5.91 -1.89 -4.84
C VAL A 209 6.10 -1.16 -6.15
N GLU A 210 5.04 -0.51 -6.64
CA GLU A 210 5.03 0.34 -7.84
C GLU A 210 5.46 1.76 -7.48
N ILE A 211 6.47 2.28 -8.17
CA ILE A 211 7.04 3.61 -8.00
C ILE A 211 6.89 4.38 -9.31
N PRO A 212 5.99 5.37 -9.39
CA PRO A 212 5.87 6.22 -10.58
C PRO A 212 7.20 6.92 -10.89
N ILE A 213 7.55 7.00 -12.18
CA ILE A 213 8.86 7.51 -12.63
C ILE A 213 9.11 8.95 -12.19
N GLN A 214 8.08 9.80 -12.19
CA GLN A 214 8.17 11.18 -11.71
C GLN A 214 8.66 11.32 -10.26
N PHE A 215 8.64 10.22 -9.52
CA PHE A 215 9.05 10.13 -8.13
C PHE A 215 10.23 9.18 -7.88
N ALA A 216 10.67 8.45 -8.92
CA ALA A 216 11.68 7.40 -8.79
C ALA A 216 13.02 7.96 -8.26
N ASP A 217 13.51 9.07 -8.82
CA ASP A 217 14.74 9.71 -8.35
C ASP A 217 14.67 10.02 -6.85
N GLN A 218 13.58 10.66 -6.42
CA GLN A 218 13.44 11.04 -5.03
C GLN A 218 13.44 9.82 -4.10
N ILE A 219 12.76 8.74 -4.46
CA ILE A 219 12.65 7.58 -3.58
C ILE A 219 13.93 6.74 -3.60
N LEU A 220 14.47 6.47 -4.79
CA LEU A 220 15.62 5.58 -4.98
C LEU A 220 16.90 6.21 -4.42
N PHE A 221 17.05 7.52 -4.46
CA PHE A 221 18.25 8.20 -3.96
C PHE A 221 18.14 8.73 -2.51
N GLN A 222 16.94 8.84 -1.95
CA GLN A 222 16.77 9.21 -0.52
C GLN A 222 16.74 8.01 0.42
N LYS A 223 16.58 6.78 -0.08
CA LYS A 223 16.58 5.55 0.73
C LYS A 223 17.78 4.65 0.40
N PRO A 224 18.84 4.64 1.23
CA PRO A 224 20.06 3.86 0.96
C PRO A 224 19.81 2.36 0.75
N SER A 225 18.81 1.77 1.43
CA SER A 225 18.46 0.35 1.27
C SER A 225 17.90 0.05 -0.12
N TRP A 226 17.15 0.97 -0.72
CA TRP A 226 16.55 0.81 -2.04
C TRP A 226 17.59 1.06 -3.12
N THR A 227 18.46 2.06 -2.96
CA THR A 227 19.63 2.25 -3.83
C THR A 227 20.49 0.98 -3.86
N LYS A 228 20.76 0.40 -2.68
CA LYS A 228 21.54 -0.84 -2.56
C LYS A 228 20.85 -2.03 -3.24
N ALA A 229 19.53 -2.13 -3.13
CA ALA A 229 18.75 -3.15 -3.82
C ALA A 229 18.83 -2.98 -5.35
N LEU A 230 18.67 -1.75 -5.85
CA LEU A 230 18.85 -1.42 -7.27
C LEU A 230 20.24 -1.82 -7.78
N MET A 231 21.31 -1.41 -7.07
CA MET A 231 22.68 -1.78 -7.44
C MET A 231 22.91 -3.29 -7.46
N ARG A 232 22.29 -4.03 -6.54
CA ARG A 232 22.34 -5.50 -6.53
C ARG A 232 21.63 -6.10 -7.73
N THR A 233 20.44 -5.59 -8.10
CA THR A 233 19.72 -6.00 -9.30
C THR A 233 20.59 -5.81 -10.55
N LEU A 234 21.16 -4.61 -10.73
CA LEU A 234 22.03 -4.30 -11.87
C LEU A 234 23.26 -5.23 -11.92
N SER A 235 23.93 -5.43 -10.77
CA SER A 235 25.09 -6.32 -10.67
C SER A 235 24.76 -7.77 -11.04
N ARG A 236 23.60 -8.29 -10.62
CA ARG A 236 23.16 -9.64 -10.98
C ARG A 236 22.84 -9.77 -12.46
N ARG A 237 22.15 -8.79 -13.05
CA ARG A 237 21.86 -8.78 -14.49
C ARG A 237 23.14 -8.74 -15.33
N LEU A 238 24.12 -7.93 -14.91
CA LEU A 238 25.43 -7.89 -15.55
C LEU A 238 26.13 -9.26 -15.51
N LYS A 239 26.17 -9.91 -14.34
CA LYS A 239 26.73 -11.27 -14.20
C LYS A 239 26.03 -12.29 -15.11
N ARG A 240 24.69 -12.25 -15.17
CA ARG A 240 23.90 -13.14 -16.03
C ARG A 240 24.17 -12.90 -17.52
N SER A 241 24.31 -11.64 -17.94
CA SER A 241 24.64 -11.30 -19.33
C SER A 241 26.03 -11.78 -19.77
N TYR A 242 27.00 -11.89 -18.86
CA TYR A 242 28.29 -12.49 -19.17
C TYR A 242 28.23 -14.01 -19.20
N ALA A 243 27.43 -14.63 -18.33
CA ALA A 243 27.28 -16.08 -18.26
C ALA A 243 26.53 -16.66 -19.47
N SER A 244 25.64 -15.91 -20.11
CA SER A 244 24.89 -16.35 -21.30
C SER A 244 25.65 -16.15 -22.63
N ARG A 245 26.88 -15.62 -22.60
CA ARG A 245 27.76 -15.39 -23.78
C ARG A 245 28.88 -16.43 -23.92
N VAL A 246 28.96 -17.39 -23.00
CA VAL A 246 29.92 -18.52 -22.99
C VAL A 246 29.15 -19.80 -23.25
#